data_AF-A0A075X624-F1
#
_entry.id   AF-A0A075X624-F1
#
_cell.length_a   1.000
_cell.length_b   1.000
_cell.length_c   1.000
_cell.angle_alpha   90.00
_cell.angle_beta   90.00
_cell.angle_gamma   90.00
#
_symmetry.space_group_name_H-M   'P 1'
#
loop_
_entity.id
_entity.type
_entity.pdbx_description
1 polymer ?
#
loop_
_entity_poly.entity_id
_entity_poly.type
_entity_poly.pdbx_seq_one_letter_code
_entity_poly.pdbx_strand_id
1 'polypeptide(L)'
;FVFSPLLYELLTGELQTWEIAPPFEELLTDTGVRFYQAAVSGIDTQQRRVYLQDGPEIGYDRLVLALGGETPLDIVPGATCYAYPFRTVTDVYRLEERLRVLEESDTDKIRVAIVGGGYSGVELACKLADRLGSRGRFRLIELTDQILRTSPEFNREAARKALEERGIFIDLETRVEAIAQDTISLEYKGQVDNIPVDLVIWTVGIRVSPVVRNLPLKQNQR
;
A
#
# COMPACT_ATOMS: atom_id res chain seq x y z
N PHE A 1 3.88 -14.12 -9.33
CA PHE A 1 4.23 -12.74 -9.73
C PHE A 1 3.06 -11.82 -9.37
N VAL A 2 3.24 -10.49 -9.28
CA VAL A 2 2.14 -9.51 -9.14
C VAL A 2 2.47 -8.26 -9.95
N PHE A 3 1.61 -7.90 -10.89
CA PHE A 3 1.68 -6.62 -11.58
C PHE A 3 0.94 -5.56 -10.74
N SER A 4 1.66 -4.97 -9.79
CA SER A 4 1.09 -4.07 -8.78
C SER A 4 0.29 -2.88 -9.32
N PRO A 5 0.57 -2.30 -10.51
CA PRO A 5 -0.27 -1.23 -11.06
C PRO A 5 -1.72 -1.65 -11.33
N LEU A 6 -2.03 -2.95 -11.43
CA LEU A 6 -3.38 -3.45 -11.68
C LEU A 6 -4.10 -3.98 -10.43
N LEU A 7 -3.56 -3.75 -9.23
CA LEU A 7 -4.23 -4.13 -7.99
C LEU A 7 -5.56 -3.38 -7.80
N TYR A 8 -5.69 -2.18 -8.37
CA TYR A 8 -6.89 -1.38 -8.26
C TYR A 8 -8.03 -1.95 -9.10
N GLU A 9 -7.73 -2.50 -10.26
CA GLU A 9 -8.67 -3.23 -11.13
C GLU A 9 -9.14 -4.53 -10.49
N LEU A 10 -8.28 -5.19 -9.70
CA LEU A 10 -8.71 -6.31 -8.87
C LEU A 10 -9.68 -5.86 -7.77
N LEU A 11 -9.39 -4.72 -7.10
CA LEU A 11 -10.26 -4.18 -6.05
C LEU A 11 -11.65 -3.78 -6.57
N THR A 12 -11.74 -3.29 -7.81
CA THR A 12 -13.00 -2.92 -8.48
C THR A 12 -13.68 -4.10 -9.17
N GLY A 13 -13.03 -5.27 -9.25
CA GLY A 13 -13.54 -6.46 -9.95
C GLY A 13 -13.46 -6.37 -11.48
N GLU A 14 -12.75 -5.37 -12.02
CA GLU A 14 -12.49 -5.21 -13.46
C GLU A 14 -11.55 -6.30 -13.99
N LEU A 15 -10.67 -6.81 -13.13
CA LEU A 15 -9.76 -7.92 -13.42
C LEU A 15 -9.80 -8.99 -12.35
N GLN A 16 -9.45 -10.21 -12.74
CA GLN A 16 -9.28 -11.37 -11.87
C GLN A 16 -7.82 -11.56 -11.46
N THR A 17 -7.59 -12.25 -10.35
CA THR A 17 -6.24 -12.44 -9.79
C THR A 17 -5.27 -13.11 -10.76
N TRP A 18 -5.73 -14.06 -11.59
CA TRP A 18 -4.86 -14.73 -12.56
C TRP A 18 -4.40 -13.80 -13.69
N GLU A 19 -5.14 -12.72 -13.97
CA GLU A 19 -4.77 -11.72 -14.99
C GLU A 19 -3.64 -10.81 -14.51
N ILE A 20 -3.54 -10.57 -13.20
CA ILE A 20 -2.55 -9.63 -12.62
C ILE A 20 -1.45 -10.33 -11.82
N ALA A 21 -1.67 -11.56 -11.37
CA ALA A 21 -0.78 -12.30 -10.49
C ALA A 21 -0.59 -13.78 -10.88
N PRO A 22 -0.18 -14.08 -12.13
CA PRO A 22 0.10 -15.45 -12.55
C PRO A 22 1.19 -16.11 -11.68
N PRO A 23 1.07 -17.43 -11.42
CA PRO A 23 2.09 -18.21 -10.70
C PRO A 23 3.45 -18.15 -11.40
N PHE A 24 4.53 -18.09 -10.63
CA PHE A 24 5.88 -18.13 -11.21
C PHE A 24 6.20 -19.46 -11.89
N GLU A 25 5.63 -20.57 -11.41
CA GLU A 25 5.80 -21.89 -12.03
C GLU A 25 5.34 -21.89 -13.49
N GLU A 26 4.18 -21.28 -13.77
CA GLU A 26 3.67 -21.14 -15.13
C GLU A 26 4.56 -20.22 -15.97
N LEU A 27 4.90 -19.03 -15.45
CA LEU A 27 5.70 -18.04 -16.17
C LEU A 27 7.12 -18.51 -16.52
N LEU A 28 7.67 -19.42 -15.72
CA LEU A 28 9.05 -19.90 -15.85
C LEU A 28 9.14 -21.25 -16.58
N THR A 29 8.02 -21.78 -17.06
CA THR A 29 7.98 -23.01 -17.86
C THR A 29 8.96 -22.91 -19.05
N ASP A 30 9.76 -23.94 -19.26
CA ASP A 30 10.76 -24.05 -20.35
C ASP A 30 11.86 -22.96 -20.38
N THR A 31 12.02 -22.17 -19.31
CA THR A 31 13.08 -21.15 -19.22
C THR A 31 14.41 -21.69 -18.69
N GLY A 32 14.42 -22.90 -18.12
CA GLY A 32 15.57 -23.45 -17.38
C GLY A 32 15.80 -22.81 -16.00
N VAL A 33 14.96 -21.86 -15.57
CA VAL A 33 15.02 -21.24 -14.25
C VAL A 33 14.47 -22.19 -13.19
N ARG A 34 15.24 -22.44 -12.13
CA ARG A 34 14.77 -23.19 -10.96
C ARG A 34 14.11 -22.24 -9.96
N PHE A 35 12.80 -22.38 -9.78
CA PHE A 35 12.03 -21.60 -8.82
C PHE A 35 12.02 -22.26 -7.43
N TYR A 36 12.18 -21.45 -6.39
CA TYR A 36 12.03 -21.85 -5.00
C TYR A 36 10.99 -20.94 -4.33
N GLN A 37 9.84 -21.51 -3.95
CA GLN A 37 8.81 -20.78 -3.21
C GLN A 37 9.15 -20.76 -1.72
N ALA A 38 9.93 -19.76 -1.29
CA ALA A 38 10.32 -19.59 0.10
C ALA A 38 10.61 -18.12 0.43
N ALA A 39 10.54 -17.76 1.70
CA ALA A 39 11.03 -16.47 2.19
C ALA A 39 12.55 -16.52 2.39
N VAL A 40 13.26 -15.46 2.03
CA VAL A 40 14.70 -15.33 2.34
C VAL A 40 14.83 -14.93 3.81
N SER A 41 15.59 -15.69 4.59
CA SER A 41 15.86 -15.42 6.01
C SER A 41 17.21 -14.74 6.23
N GLY A 42 18.16 -14.90 5.30
CA GLY A 42 19.47 -14.28 5.40
C GLY A 42 20.30 -14.39 4.12
N ILE A 43 21.34 -13.56 4.04
CA ILE A 43 22.27 -13.53 2.92
C ILE A 43 23.69 -13.39 3.48
N ASP A 44 24.56 -14.35 3.19
CA ASP A 44 25.98 -14.32 3.52
C ASP A 44 26.79 -13.98 2.26
N THR A 45 27.32 -12.76 2.22
CA THR A 45 28.10 -12.26 1.08
C THR A 45 29.53 -12.76 1.06
N GLN A 46 30.06 -13.25 2.19
CA GLN A 46 31.42 -13.81 2.29
C GLN A 46 31.44 -15.24 1.78
N GLN A 47 30.50 -16.07 2.25
CA GLN A 47 30.36 -17.46 1.82
C GLN A 47 29.57 -17.62 0.51
N ARG A 48 28.97 -16.52 0.02
CA ARG A 48 28.12 -16.46 -1.17
C ARG A 48 26.94 -17.43 -1.09
N ARG A 49 26.16 -17.32 -0.01
CA ARG A 49 25.00 -18.14 0.27
C ARG A 49 23.75 -17.30 0.57
N VAL A 50 22.60 -17.81 0.15
CA VAL A 50 21.28 -17.33 0.55
C VAL A 50 20.63 -18.40 1.42
N TYR A 51 20.13 -17.98 2.59
CA TYR A 51 19.38 -18.83 3.50
C TYR A 51 17.88 -18.61 3.26
N LEU A 52 17.17 -19.70 3.07
CA LEU A 52 15.71 -19.71 2.96
C LEU A 52 15.10 -20.11 4.30
N GLN A 53 13.95 -19.55 4.63
CA GLN A 53 13.14 -20.03 5.73
C GLN A 53 12.63 -21.43 5.39
N ASP A 54 12.89 -22.40 6.27
CA ASP A 54 12.46 -23.79 6.14
C ASP A 54 12.86 -24.47 4.81
N GLY A 55 13.98 -24.03 4.21
CA GLY A 55 14.43 -24.45 2.88
C GLY A 55 15.93 -24.70 2.77
N PRO A 56 16.41 -25.14 1.60
CA PRO A 56 17.83 -25.37 1.37
C PRO A 56 18.61 -24.06 1.34
N GLU A 57 19.89 -24.13 1.66
CA GLU A 57 20.84 -23.05 1.38
C GLU A 57 21.19 -23.03 -0.11
N ILE A 58 21.24 -21.83 -0.70
CA ILE A 58 21.54 -21.65 -2.11
C ILE A 58 22.87 -20.92 -2.27
N GLY A 59 23.87 -21.60 -2.81
CA GLY A 59 25.14 -20.99 -3.21
C GLY A 59 25.00 -20.18 -4.51
N TYR A 60 25.78 -19.10 -4.65
CA TYR A 60 25.73 -18.26 -5.85
C TYR A 60 27.10 -17.75 -6.30
N ASP A 61 27.26 -17.54 -7.61
CA ASP A 61 28.37 -16.76 -8.18
C ASP A 61 28.04 -15.27 -8.33
N ARG A 62 26.77 -14.99 -8.64
CA ARG A 62 26.17 -13.67 -8.78
C ARG A 62 24.83 -13.65 -8.06
N LEU A 63 24.55 -12.56 -7.35
CA LEU A 63 23.31 -12.35 -6.62
C LEU A 63 22.62 -11.09 -7.12
N VAL A 64 21.35 -11.22 -7.51
CA VAL A 64 20.47 -10.09 -7.85
C VAL A 64 19.49 -9.91 -6.69
N LEU A 65 19.49 -8.75 -6.07
CA LEU A 65 18.58 -8.40 -4.99
C LEU A 65 17.37 -7.65 -5.57
N ALA A 66 16.19 -8.27 -5.51
CA ALA A 66 14.94 -7.73 -6.02
C ALA A 66 13.77 -7.91 -5.03
N LEU A 67 14.04 -7.79 -3.72
CA LEU A 67 13.06 -8.01 -2.66
C LEU A 67 11.98 -6.90 -2.57
N GLY A 68 12.13 -5.82 -3.34
CA GLY A 68 11.21 -4.68 -3.30
C GLY A 68 11.24 -3.97 -1.94
N GLY A 69 10.08 -3.51 -1.49
CA GLY A 69 9.93 -2.89 -0.19
C GLY A 69 8.58 -3.20 0.44
N GLU A 70 8.44 -2.79 1.69
CA GLU A 70 7.28 -3.02 2.54
C GLU A 70 6.62 -1.68 2.89
N THR A 71 5.32 -1.72 3.19
CA THR A 71 4.59 -0.53 3.67
C THR A 71 4.80 -0.39 5.18
N PRO A 72 5.44 0.68 5.67
CA PRO A 72 5.68 0.87 7.10
C PRO A 72 4.38 1.25 7.84
N LEU A 73 3.84 0.32 8.63
CA LEU A 73 2.63 0.52 9.47
C LEU A 73 2.95 0.72 10.96
N ASP A 74 4.21 0.62 11.34
CA ASP A 74 4.73 0.76 12.71
C ASP A 74 5.17 2.20 13.03
N ILE A 75 5.03 3.13 12.07
CA ILE A 75 5.43 4.54 12.21
C ILE A 75 4.38 5.41 12.91
N VAL A 76 3.15 4.92 13.02
CA VAL A 76 2.04 5.60 13.70
C VAL A 76 1.34 4.60 14.63
N PRO A 77 1.10 4.97 15.91
CA PRO A 77 0.33 4.15 16.84
C PRO A 77 -1.00 3.66 16.25
N GLY A 78 -1.24 2.35 16.34
CA GLY A 78 -2.47 1.69 15.89
C GLY A 78 -2.61 1.46 14.39
N ALA A 79 -1.75 2.02 13.53
CA ALA A 79 -1.80 1.78 12.09
C ALA A 79 -1.62 0.29 11.73
N THR A 80 -0.77 -0.43 12.45
CA THR A 80 -0.61 -1.89 12.27
C THR A 80 -1.89 -2.68 12.57
N CYS A 81 -2.75 -2.20 13.47
CA CYS A 81 -3.97 -2.88 13.89
C CYS A 81 -5.19 -2.47 13.05
N TYR A 82 -5.27 -1.19 12.68
CA TYR A 82 -6.51 -0.58 12.19
C TYR A 82 -6.41 -0.02 10.76
N ALA A 83 -5.21 0.06 10.17
CA ALA A 83 -5.05 0.50 8.79
C ALA A 83 -4.83 -0.66 7.82
N TYR A 84 -5.33 -0.49 6.61
CA TYR A 84 -5.18 -1.42 5.51
C TYR A 84 -4.06 -0.93 4.58
N PRO A 85 -2.93 -1.65 4.47
CA PRO A 85 -1.99 -1.38 3.39
C PRO A 85 -2.62 -1.74 2.04
N PHE A 86 -2.01 -1.35 0.93
CA PHE A 86 -2.47 -1.70 -0.41
C PHE A 86 -1.28 -1.95 -1.34
N ARG A 87 -0.68 -3.14 -1.25
CA ARG A 87 0.52 -3.49 -2.03
C ARG A 87 0.54 -4.92 -2.56
N THR A 88 -0.20 -5.82 -1.93
CA THR A 88 -0.25 -7.24 -2.28
C THR A 88 -1.67 -7.66 -2.63
N VAL A 89 -1.82 -8.80 -3.31
CA VAL A 89 -3.13 -9.41 -3.57
C VAL A 89 -3.87 -9.70 -2.26
N THR A 90 -3.17 -10.15 -1.23
CA THR A 90 -3.74 -10.36 0.11
C THR A 90 -4.30 -9.07 0.70
N ASP A 91 -3.62 -7.93 0.51
CA ASP A 91 -4.13 -6.64 0.97
C ASP A 91 -5.45 -6.27 0.28
N VAL A 92 -5.53 -6.51 -1.04
CA VAL A 92 -6.76 -6.27 -1.83
C VAL A 92 -7.93 -7.08 -1.27
N TYR A 93 -7.74 -8.38 -1.04
CA TYR A 93 -8.81 -9.23 -0.50
C TYR A 93 -9.22 -8.85 0.92
N ARG A 94 -8.26 -8.48 1.78
CA ARG A 94 -8.57 -7.98 3.13
C ARG A 94 -9.39 -6.70 3.08
N LEU A 95 -9.04 -5.79 2.18
CA LEU A 95 -9.77 -4.55 1.96
C LEU A 95 -11.17 -4.81 1.37
N GLU A 96 -11.29 -5.72 0.40
CA GLU A 96 -12.55 -6.09 -0.24
C GLU A 96 -13.53 -6.68 0.78
N GLU A 97 -13.08 -7.58 1.65
CA GLU A 97 -13.90 -8.17 2.72
C GLU A 97 -14.38 -7.08 3.68
N ARG A 98 -13.49 -6.15 4.09
CA ARG A 98 -13.88 -5.03 4.95
C ARG A 98 -14.90 -4.12 4.27
N LEU A 99 -14.74 -3.83 2.98
CA LEU A 99 -15.67 -3.03 2.20
C LEU A 99 -17.04 -3.71 2.13
N ARG A 100 -17.09 -5.02 1.88
CA ARG A 100 -18.35 -5.79 1.85
C ARG A 100 -19.11 -5.67 3.18
N VAL A 101 -18.41 -5.84 4.31
CA VAL A 101 -19.01 -5.67 5.64
C VAL A 101 -19.56 -4.26 5.85
N LEU A 102 -18.86 -3.23 5.39
CA LEU A 102 -19.31 -1.83 5.51
C LEU A 102 -20.50 -1.53 4.58
N GLU A 103 -20.48 -2.06 3.37
CA GLU A 103 -21.54 -1.95 2.36
C GLU A 103 -22.83 -2.66 2.82
N GLU A 104 -22.73 -3.76 3.56
CA GLU A 104 -23.90 -4.46 4.12
C GLU A 104 -24.40 -3.86 5.45
N SER A 105 -23.64 -2.94 6.06
CA SER A 105 -24.03 -2.32 7.34
C SER A 105 -25.16 -1.29 7.21
N ASP A 106 -25.90 -1.07 8.29
CA ASP A 106 -26.96 -0.04 8.41
C ASP A 106 -26.42 1.41 8.50
N THR A 107 -25.11 1.60 8.36
CA THR A 107 -24.49 2.93 8.51
C THR A 107 -24.81 3.79 7.29
N ASP A 108 -25.43 4.96 7.50
CA ASP A 108 -25.83 5.88 6.42
C ASP A 108 -24.61 6.32 5.56
N LYS A 109 -23.48 6.63 6.22
CA LYS A 109 -22.25 7.06 5.56
C LYS A 109 -21.03 6.30 6.04
N ILE A 110 -20.27 5.74 5.10
CA ILE A 110 -19.02 5.05 5.31
C ILE A 110 -17.88 6.07 5.19
N ARG A 111 -17.22 6.36 6.30
CA ARG A 111 -16.13 7.34 6.40
C ARG A 111 -14.80 6.65 6.12
N VAL A 112 -14.16 7.02 5.03
CA VAL A 112 -12.91 6.44 4.56
C VAL A 112 -11.81 7.49 4.61
N ALA A 113 -10.71 7.17 5.30
CA ALA A 113 -9.50 7.96 5.30
C ALA A 113 -8.43 7.25 4.46
N ILE A 114 -7.91 7.93 3.43
CA ILE A 114 -6.77 7.48 2.65
C ILE A 114 -5.57 8.31 3.07
N VAL A 115 -4.56 7.67 3.66
CA VAL A 115 -3.36 8.34 4.13
C VAL A 115 -2.26 8.22 3.07
N GLY A 116 -1.79 9.36 2.59
CA GLY A 116 -0.79 9.54 1.54
C GLY A 116 -1.40 10.06 0.23
N GLY A 117 -1.08 11.30 -0.15
CA GLY A 117 -1.49 11.96 -1.40
C GLY A 117 -0.61 11.60 -2.61
N GLY A 118 0.04 10.44 -2.59
CA GLY A 118 0.80 9.90 -3.74
C GLY A 118 -0.09 9.25 -4.79
N TYR A 119 0.50 8.68 -5.84
CA TYR A 119 -0.25 8.03 -6.93
C TYR A 119 -1.25 6.99 -6.42
N SER A 120 -0.80 6.10 -5.51
CA SER A 120 -1.67 5.06 -4.95
C SER A 120 -2.84 5.61 -4.16
N GLY A 121 -2.62 6.62 -3.32
CA GLY A 121 -3.69 7.19 -2.52
C GLY A 121 -4.72 7.95 -3.35
N VAL A 122 -4.27 8.70 -4.37
CA VAL A 122 -5.17 9.39 -5.31
C VAL A 122 -6.02 8.37 -6.09
N GLU A 123 -5.40 7.33 -6.65
CA GLU A 123 -6.11 6.29 -7.42
C GLU A 123 -7.14 5.56 -6.55
N LEU A 124 -6.75 5.13 -5.33
CA LEU A 124 -7.64 4.47 -4.38
C LEU A 124 -8.81 5.36 -3.96
N ALA A 125 -8.54 6.64 -3.69
CA ALA A 125 -9.60 7.56 -3.30
C ALA A 125 -10.64 7.69 -4.41
N CYS A 126 -10.22 7.82 -5.67
CA CYS A 126 -11.13 7.87 -6.82
C CYS A 126 -11.94 6.57 -6.99
N LYS A 127 -11.28 5.40 -7.06
CA LYS A 127 -11.97 4.12 -7.28
C LYS A 127 -12.93 3.75 -6.15
N LEU A 128 -12.56 4.03 -4.90
CA LEU A 128 -13.44 3.77 -3.77
C LEU A 128 -14.60 4.75 -3.70
N ALA A 129 -14.40 6.01 -4.07
CA ALA A 129 -15.50 6.96 -4.18
C ALA A 129 -16.50 6.55 -5.25
N ASP A 130 -16.03 6.05 -6.40
CA ASP A 130 -16.90 5.50 -7.44
C ASP A 130 -17.67 4.25 -6.95
N ARG A 131 -17.01 3.37 -6.20
CA ARG A 131 -17.62 2.15 -5.62
C ARG A 131 -18.68 2.45 -4.55
N LEU A 132 -18.35 3.26 -3.55
CA LEU A 132 -19.25 3.55 -2.42
C LEU A 132 -20.32 4.60 -2.78
N GLY A 133 -20.11 5.36 -3.85
CA GLY A 133 -21.01 6.38 -4.35
C GLY A 133 -21.45 7.34 -3.24
N SER A 134 -22.75 7.60 -3.16
CA SER A 134 -23.31 8.54 -2.18
C SER A 134 -23.15 8.10 -0.73
N ARG A 135 -22.90 6.81 -0.45
CA ARG A 135 -22.65 6.32 0.92
C ARG A 135 -21.25 6.65 1.40
N GLY A 136 -20.29 6.86 0.50
CA GLY A 136 -18.92 7.16 0.89
C GLY A 136 -18.73 8.61 1.33
N ARG A 137 -17.91 8.81 2.36
CA ARG A 137 -17.34 10.12 2.74
C ARG A 137 -15.84 9.97 2.85
N PHE A 138 -15.10 10.69 2.01
CA PHE A 138 -13.68 10.46 1.81
C PHE A 138 -12.83 11.62 2.27
N ARG A 139 -11.71 11.28 2.91
CA ARG A 139 -10.60 12.20 3.17
C ARG A 139 -9.31 11.62 2.59
N LEU A 140 -8.62 12.40 1.77
CA LEU A 140 -7.26 12.13 1.34
C LEU A 140 -6.31 13.00 2.17
N ILE A 141 -5.55 12.35 3.04
CA ILE A 141 -4.67 13.02 4.01
C ILE A 141 -3.24 12.99 3.48
N GLU A 142 -2.63 14.15 3.37
CA GLU A 142 -1.27 14.32 2.86
C GLU A 142 -0.45 15.22 3.80
N LEU A 143 0.75 14.76 4.12
CA LEU A 143 1.65 15.44 5.05
C LEU A 143 2.20 16.74 4.45
N THR A 144 2.35 16.81 3.13
CA THR A 144 2.89 17.97 2.42
C THR A 144 1.81 18.93 1.97
N ASP A 145 2.22 20.05 1.39
CA ASP A 145 1.38 21.13 0.87
C ASP A 145 0.68 20.79 -0.45
N GLN A 146 0.95 19.61 -1.04
CA GLN A 146 0.33 19.20 -2.29
C GLN A 146 0.32 17.69 -2.51
N ILE A 147 -0.75 17.19 -3.13
CA ILE A 147 -0.79 15.83 -3.67
C ILE A 147 0.16 15.69 -4.86
N LEU A 148 0.59 14.45 -5.13
CA LEU A 148 1.43 14.09 -6.29
C LEU A 148 2.62 15.04 -6.45
N ARG A 149 3.34 15.31 -5.35
CA ARG A 149 4.40 16.33 -5.28
C ARG A 149 5.48 16.18 -6.36
N THR A 150 5.79 14.95 -6.76
CA THR A 150 6.80 14.64 -7.78
C THR A 150 6.25 14.59 -9.21
N SER A 151 4.94 14.73 -9.41
CA SER A 151 4.32 14.78 -10.73
C SER A 151 4.52 16.13 -11.42
N PRO A 152 4.31 16.20 -12.75
CA PRO A 152 4.06 17.46 -13.43
C PRO A 152 2.79 18.16 -12.93
N GLU A 153 2.72 19.49 -13.07
CA GLU A 153 1.57 20.30 -12.63
C GLU A 153 0.24 19.86 -13.27
N PHE A 154 0.24 19.58 -14.57
CA PHE A 154 -0.98 19.17 -15.26
C PHE A 154 -1.58 17.87 -14.70
N ASN A 155 -0.74 16.94 -14.21
CA ASN A 155 -1.21 15.72 -13.54
C ASN A 155 -1.79 16.02 -12.15
N ARG A 156 -1.20 16.97 -11.42
CA ARG A 156 -1.75 17.43 -10.14
C ARG A 156 -3.12 18.05 -10.32
N GLU A 157 -3.27 18.93 -11.29
CA GLU A 157 -4.53 19.61 -11.56
C GLU A 157 -5.62 18.63 -12.00
N ALA A 158 -5.29 17.69 -12.89
CA ALA A 158 -6.20 16.63 -13.29
C ALA A 158 -6.64 15.77 -12.08
N ALA A 159 -5.71 15.42 -11.19
CA ALA A 159 -6.03 14.69 -9.97
C ALA A 159 -6.92 15.49 -9.01
N ARG A 160 -6.61 16.77 -8.76
CA ARG A 160 -7.43 17.64 -7.90
C ARG A 160 -8.86 17.73 -8.42
N LYS A 161 -9.03 17.97 -9.72
CA LYS A 161 -10.34 18.00 -10.36
C LYS A 161 -11.10 16.67 -10.20
N ALA A 162 -10.44 15.55 -10.45
CA ALA A 162 -11.06 14.22 -10.31
C ALA A 162 -11.49 13.91 -8.86
N LEU A 163 -10.72 14.36 -7.87
CA LEU A 163 -11.04 14.23 -6.45
C LEU A 163 -12.20 15.16 -6.05
N GLU A 164 -12.20 16.40 -6.52
CA GLU A 164 -13.24 17.40 -6.26
C GLU A 164 -14.60 16.98 -6.85
N GLU A 165 -14.61 16.48 -8.10
CA GLU A 165 -15.82 15.96 -8.76
C GLU A 165 -16.47 14.80 -7.98
N ARG A 166 -15.68 14.08 -7.18
CA ARG A 166 -16.14 12.98 -6.31
C ARG A 166 -16.44 13.42 -4.88
N GLY A 167 -16.30 14.72 -4.57
CA GLY A 167 -16.50 15.25 -3.22
C GLY A 167 -15.50 14.74 -2.18
N ILE A 168 -14.30 14.35 -2.62
CA ILE A 168 -13.23 13.88 -1.72
C ILE A 168 -12.57 15.10 -1.08
N PHE A 169 -12.56 15.14 0.25
CA PHE A 169 -11.88 16.21 0.97
C PHE A 169 -10.37 15.96 1.01
N ILE A 170 -9.56 16.98 0.72
CA ILE A 170 -8.09 16.86 0.70
C ILE A 170 -7.52 17.59 1.92
N ASP A 171 -7.03 16.84 2.89
CA ASP A 171 -6.35 17.32 4.09
C ASP A 171 -4.85 17.46 3.80
N LEU A 172 -4.41 18.63 3.34
CA LEU A 172 -2.99 18.95 3.11
C LEU A 172 -2.31 19.42 4.39
N GLU A 173 -0.98 19.35 4.43
CA GLU A 173 -0.16 19.71 5.60
C GLU A 173 -0.64 19.05 6.90
N THR A 174 -1.21 17.85 6.77
CA THR A 174 -1.92 17.16 7.85
C THR A 174 -1.20 15.85 8.18
N ARG A 175 -0.85 15.67 9.45
CA ARG A 175 -0.17 14.48 9.96
C ARG A 175 -1.17 13.57 10.66
N VAL A 176 -1.05 12.27 10.44
CA VAL A 176 -1.76 11.28 11.25
C VAL A 176 -0.96 10.97 12.50
N GLU A 177 -1.53 11.23 13.67
CA GLU A 177 -0.90 11.02 14.97
C GLU A 177 -1.17 9.63 15.55
N ALA A 178 -2.39 9.11 15.37
CA ALA A 178 -2.79 7.80 15.84
C ALA A 178 -4.03 7.30 15.07
N ILE A 179 -4.19 5.99 15.04
CA ILE A 179 -5.38 5.33 14.51
C ILE A 179 -5.94 4.41 15.60
N ALA A 180 -7.22 4.49 15.88
CA ALA A 180 -7.95 3.55 16.73
C ALA A 180 -9.06 2.86 15.92
N GLN A 181 -9.87 2.04 16.60
CA GLN A 181 -10.87 1.19 15.95
C GLN A 181 -11.90 1.97 15.11
N ASP A 182 -12.31 3.14 15.58
CA ASP A 182 -13.39 3.96 15.01
C ASP A 182 -13.02 5.44 14.87
N THR A 183 -11.76 5.79 15.14
CA THR A 183 -11.27 7.17 15.14
C THR A 183 -9.85 7.27 14.57
N ILE A 184 -9.55 8.41 13.96
CA ILE A 184 -8.21 8.80 13.51
C ILE A 184 -7.88 10.19 14.05
N SER A 185 -6.69 10.31 14.64
CA SER A 185 -6.16 11.56 15.19
C SER A 185 -5.34 12.28 14.12
N LEU A 186 -5.73 13.50 13.78
CA LEU A 186 -5.06 14.33 12.77
C LEU A 186 -4.48 15.59 13.42
N GLU A 187 -3.20 15.87 13.17
CA GLU A 187 -2.56 17.13 13.52
C GLU A 187 -2.54 18.06 12.31
N TYR A 188 -3.07 19.27 12.49
CA TYR A 188 -2.95 20.37 11.54
C TYR A 188 -2.54 21.65 12.29
N LYS A 189 -1.43 22.28 11.87
CA LYS A 189 -0.91 23.52 12.48
C LYS A 189 -0.77 23.46 14.01
N GLY A 190 -0.33 22.31 14.54
CA GLY A 190 -0.13 22.08 15.98
C GLY A 190 -1.41 21.84 16.78
N GLN A 191 -2.57 21.72 16.13
CA GLN A 191 -3.83 21.32 16.75
C GLN A 191 -4.17 19.89 16.36
N VAL A 192 -4.57 19.08 17.34
CA VAL A 192 -4.93 17.68 17.13
C VAL A 192 -6.44 17.51 17.26
N ASP A 193 -7.06 17.02 16.20
CA ASP A 193 -8.48 16.66 16.17
C ASP A 193 -8.64 15.15 16.05
N ASN A 194 -9.63 14.60 16.77
CA ASN A 194 -10.05 13.22 16.62
C ASN A 194 -11.32 13.18 15.79
N ILE A 195 -11.23 12.57 14.61
CA ILE A 195 -12.37 12.40 13.71
C ILE A 195 -12.76 10.93 13.63
N PRO A 196 -14.06 10.61 13.61
CA PRO A 196 -14.47 9.23 13.49
C PRO A 196 -14.33 8.72 12.06
N VAL A 197 -13.95 7.45 11.92
CA VAL A 197 -13.58 6.79 10.67
C VAL A 197 -13.99 5.32 10.70
N ASP A 198 -14.39 4.77 9.55
CA ASP A 198 -14.84 3.38 9.45
C ASP A 198 -13.80 2.49 8.73
N LEU A 199 -12.95 3.12 7.92
CA LEU A 199 -11.89 2.48 7.15
C LEU A 199 -10.70 3.43 6.98
N VAL A 200 -9.50 2.98 7.35
CA VAL A 200 -8.25 3.71 7.09
C VAL A 200 -7.39 2.90 6.12
N ILE A 201 -6.97 3.53 5.02
CA ILE A 201 -6.11 2.93 4.01
C ILE A 201 -4.77 3.66 4.06
N TRP A 202 -3.69 2.90 4.24
CA TRP A 202 -2.34 3.43 4.43
C TRP A 202 -1.48 3.21 3.20
N THR A 203 -1.16 4.31 2.51
CA THR A 203 -0.34 4.28 1.28
C THR A 203 1.00 4.98 1.45
N VAL A 204 1.37 5.34 2.68
CA VAL A 204 2.58 6.11 2.99
C VAL A 204 3.80 5.21 3.15
N GLY A 205 4.86 5.59 2.45
CA GLY A 205 6.21 5.13 2.69
C GLY A 205 6.54 3.77 2.06
N ILE A 206 7.83 3.57 1.84
CA ILE A 206 8.39 2.28 1.44
C ILE A 206 9.59 2.03 2.35
N ARG A 207 9.64 0.85 2.94
CA ARG A 207 10.77 0.39 3.76
C ARG A 207 11.48 -0.74 3.03
N VAL A 208 12.80 -0.64 2.91
CA VAL A 208 13.62 -1.73 2.37
C VAL A 208 13.55 -2.94 3.31
N SER A 209 13.47 -4.15 2.74
CA SER A 209 13.45 -5.39 3.51
C SER A 209 14.61 -5.46 4.51
N PRO A 210 14.38 -5.90 5.77
CA PRO A 210 15.42 -6.03 6.78
C PRO A 210 16.62 -6.87 6.32
N VAL A 211 16.37 -7.90 5.51
CA VAL A 211 17.43 -8.77 4.95
C VAL A 211 18.45 -7.96 4.16
N VAL A 212 17.99 -7.02 3.32
CA VAL A 212 18.88 -6.16 2.52
C VAL A 212 19.50 -5.07 3.39
N ARG A 213 18.72 -4.48 4.30
CA ARG A 213 19.19 -3.42 5.20
C ARG A 213 20.32 -3.89 6.13
N ASN A 214 20.33 -5.17 6.49
CA ASN A 214 21.34 -5.74 7.38
C ASN A 214 22.60 -6.22 6.64
N LEU A 215 22.67 -6.10 5.32
CA LEU A 215 23.85 -6.46 4.56
C LEU A 215 25.02 -5.51 4.85
N PRO A 216 26.27 -6.02 4.98
CA PRO A 216 27.47 -5.22 5.17
C PRO A 216 27.94 -4.58 3.86
N LEU A 217 27.02 -3.93 3.14
CA LEU A 217 27.24 -3.26 1.86
C LEU A 217 26.98 -1.76 2.01
N LYS A 218 27.60 -0.95 1.14
CA LYS A 218 27.31 0.48 1.10
C LYS A 218 25.85 0.70 0.73
N GLN A 219 25.14 1.47 1.55
CA GLN A 219 23.75 1.86 1.32
C GLN A 219 23.69 3.35 0.99
N ASN A 220 22.80 3.71 0.07
CA ASN A 220 22.44 5.10 -0.17
C ASN A 220 21.33 5.52 0.81
N GLN A 221 20.98 6.80 0.83
CA GLN A 221 19.91 7.34 1.68
C GLN A 221 18.49 7.04 1.14
N ARG A 222 18.36 6.25 0.06
CA ARG A 222 17.10 5.97 -0.63
C ARG A 222 16.70 4.51 -0.46
#